data_AF-A0A2V8N455-F1
#
_entry.id   AF-A0A2V8N455-F1
#
_cell.length_a   1.000
_cell.length_b   1.000
_cell.length_c   1.000
_cell.angle_alpha   90.00
_cell.angle_beta   90.00
_cell.angle_gamma   90.00
#
_symmetry.space_group_name_H-M   'P 1'
#
loop_
_entity.id
_entity.type
_entity.pdbx_description
1 polymer ?
#
loop_
_entity_poly.entity_id
_entity_poly.type
_entity_poly.pdbx_seq_one_letter_code
_entity_poly.pdbx_strand_id
1 'polypeptide(L)'
;MLSITTANNTYHVTVIDPETAQLRVRGGNYFRSDTLAYVSGSSSDSSIKPYGIYVGYSIEFSVNARRVRTSPVRDIRVLRESDRAA
;
A
#
# COMPACT_ATOMS: atom_id res chain seq x y z
N MET A 1 -2.35 -0.31 -12.21
CA MET A 1 -1.45 -0.40 -11.02
C MET A 1 -1.56 0.91 -10.24
N LEU A 2 -1.24 0.95 -8.95
CA LEU A 2 -1.13 2.19 -8.19
C LEU A 2 0.31 2.42 -7.75
N SER A 3 0.78 3.66 -7.79
CA SER A 3 1.97 4.11 -7.07
C SER A 3 1.54 4.94 -5.89
N ILE A 4 1.99 4.54 -4.70
CA ILE A 4 1.64 5.20 -3.45
C ILE A 4 2.94 5.70 -2.82
N THR A 5 3.11 7.02 -2.82
CA THR A 5 4.23 7.66 -2.16
C THR A 5 3.84 8.02 -0.75
N THR A 6 4.64 7.59 0.21
CA THR A 6 4.55 7.94 1.63
C THR A 6 5.68 8.89 1.98
N ALA A 7 5.70 9.43 3.20
CA ALA A 7 6.77 10.35 3.63
C ALA A 7 8.18 9.75 3.47
N ASN A 8 8.34 8.43 3.63
CA ASN A 8 9.66 7.79 3.65
C ASN A 8 9.92 6.90 2.43
N ASN A 9 8.88 6.44 1.74
CA ASN A 9 8.97 5.34 0.77
C ASN A 9 7.90 5.43 -0.31
N THR A 10 8.16 4.84 -1.47
CA THR A 10 7.15 4.61 -2.52
C THR A 10 6.86 3.12 -2.63
N TYR A 11 5.57 2.79 -2.74
CA TYR A 11 5.07 1.43 -2.91
C TYR A 11 4.30 1.34 -4.22
N HIS A 12 4.56 0.30 -5.00
CA HIS A 12 3.75 -0.06 -6.16
C HIS A 12 2.82 -1.19 -5.76
N VAL A 13 1.53 -1.01 -5.99
CA VAL A 13 0.51 -1.98 -5.63
C VAL A 13 -0.39 -2.32 -6.80
N THR A 14 -0.72 -3.60 -6.91
CA THR A 14 -1.73 -4.11 -7.84
C THR A 14 -2.76 -4.87 -7.03
N VAL A 15 -4.02 -4.44 -7.10
CA VAL A 15 -5.13 -5.15 -6.46
C VAL A 15 -5.32 -6.48 -7.17
N ILE A 16 -5.35 -7.57 -6.41
CA ILE A 16 -5.62 -8.92 -6.91
C ILE A 16 -7.09 -9.25 -6.66
N ASP A 17 -7.55 -9.03 -5.43
CA ASP A 17 -8.93 -9.25 -5.03
C ASP A 17 -9.39 -8.07 -4.15
N PRO A 18 -10.33 -7.23 -4.64
CA PRO A 18 -10.83 -6.09 -3.90
C PRO A 18 -11.70 -6.48 -2.70
N GLU A 19 -12.38 -7.62 -2.72
CA GLU A 19 -13.30 -8.05 -1.66
C GLU A 19 -12.52 -8.45 -0.39
N THR A 20 -11.37 -9.08 -0.57
CA THR A 20 -10.47 -9.46 0.53
C THR A 20 -9.37 -8.43 0.79
N ALA A 21 -9.33 -7.34 0.00
CA ALA A 21 -8.26 -6.37 -0.03
C ALA A 21 -6.86 -7.00 -0.26
N GLN A 22 -6.81 -8.13 -0.97
CA GLN A 22 -5.57 -8.80 -1.35
C GLN A 22 -4.90 -8.06 -2.50
N LEU A 23 -3.60 -7.83 -2.36
CA LEU A 23 -2.80 -7.14 -3.35
C LEU A 23 -1.40 -7.73 -3.49
N ARG A 24 -0.76 -7.40 -4.61
CA ARG A 24 0.68 -7.53 -4.78
C ARG A 24 1.31 -6.18 -4.50
N VAL A 25 2.27 -6.12 -3.60
CA VAL A 25 3.01 -4.92 -3.22
C VAL A 25 4.51 -5.12 -3.47
N ARG A 26 5.16 -4.08 -3.95
CA ARG A 26 6.62 -3.94 -4.05
C ARG A 26 7.03 -2.54 -3.63
N GLY A 27 8.22 -2.42 -3.06
CA GLY A 27 8.84 -1.15 -2.71
C GLY A 27 8.88 -0.88 -1.21
N GLY A 28 9.38 0.31 -0.91
CA GLY A 28 9.82 0.70 0.42
C GLY A 28 10.80 -0.29 1.06
N ASN A 29 10.94 -0.20 2.37
CA ASN A 29 11.93 -0.98 3.12
C ASN A 29 11.51 -2.43 3.40
N TYR A 30 10.21 -2.74 3.28
CA TYR A 30 9.63 -4.02 3.71
C TYR A 30 9.33 -4.99 2.56
N PHE A 31 9.12 -4.50 1.33
CA PHE A 31 8.71 -5.33 0.19
C PHE A 31 9.76 -5.26 -0.93
N ARG A 32 10.94 -5.83 -0.67
CA ARG A 32 12.08 -5.80 -1.61
C ARG A 32 11.80 -6.50 -2.96
N SER A 33 10.88 -7.45 -2.94
CA SER A 33 10.35 -8.15 -4.11
C SER A 33 8.83 -8.07 -4.15
N ASP A 34 8.22 -8.43 -5.28
CA ASP A 34 6.77 -8.58 -5.40
C ASP A 34 6.26 -9.54 -4.32
N THR A 35 5.44 -9.02 -3.42
CA THR A 35 4.98 -9.70 -2.21
C THR A 35 3.46 -9.67 -2.16
N LEU A 36 2.83 -10.81 -1.83
CA LEU A 36 1.40 -10.86 -1.54
C LEU A 36 1.13 -10.29 -0.14
N ALA A 37 0.19 -9.36 -0.05
CA ALA A 37 -0.22 -8.75 1.21
C ALA A 37 -1.72 -8.41 1.17
N TYR A 38 -2.26 -8.09 2.34
CA TYR A 38 -3.62 -7.59 2.51
C TYR A 38 -3.58 -6.18 3.07
N VAL A 39 -4.53 -5.33 2.68
CA VAL A 39 -4.72 -4.01 3.31
C VAL A 39 -5.81 -4.12 4.36
N SER A 40 -5.43 -3.92 5.62
CA SER A 40 -6.39 -3.83 6.72
C SER A 40 -7.07 -2.45 6.76
N GLY A 41 -6.39 -1.43 6.25
CA GLY A 41 -6.87 -0.06 6.16
C GLY A 41 -5.73 0.93 6.30
N SER A 42 -6.06 2.14 6.74
CA SER A 42 -5.07 3.17 7.08
C SER A 42 -5.47 3.95 8.33
N SER A 43 -4.47 4.44 9.06
CA SER A 43 -4.65 5.11 10.35
C SER A 43 -3.85 6.40 10.45
N SER A 44 -4.46 7.43 11.04
CA SER A 44 -3.78 8.61 11.56
C SER A 44 -3.78 8.55 13.09
N ASP A 45 -3.23 9.56 13.76
CA ASP A 45 -3.20 9.60 15.22
C ASP A 45 -4.59 9.79 15.85
N SER A 46 -5.59 10.18 15.06
CA SER A 46 -6.93 10.51 15.54
C SER A 46 -8.06 9.66 14.94
N SER A 47 -7.80 8.90 13.86
CA SER A 47 -8.85 8.11 13.23
C SER A 47 -8.33 6.94 12.41
N ILE A 48 -9.20 5.96 12.21
CA ILE A 48 -8.95 4.76 11.41
C ILE A 48 -9.90 4.77 10.20
N LYS A 49 -9.37 4.41 9.04
CA LYS A 49 -10.11 4.20 7.80
C LYS A 49 -9.99 2.72 7.41
N PRO A 50 -10.97 1.88 7.80
CA PRO A 50 -10.96 0.47 7.46
C PRO A 50 -10.91 0.28 5.93
N TYR A 51 -10.11 -0.69 5.48
CA TYR A 51 -10.02 -1.13 4.08
C TYR A 51 -9.68 -0.07 3.02
N GLY A 52 -9.34 1.16 3.42
CA GLY A 52 -9.04 2.26 2.50
C GLY A 52 -7.66 2.85 2.72
N ILE A 53 -7.12 3.45 1.65
CA ILE A 53 -5.84 4.14 1.63
C ILE A 53 -6.10 5.62 1.34
N TYR A 54 -5.65 6.49 2.23
CA TYR A 54 -5.91 7.93 2.15
C TYR A 54 -4.62 8.74 2.32
N VAL A 55 -4.50 9.83 1.56
CA VAL A 55 -3.45 10.82 1.77
C VAL A 55 -3.54 11.38 3.20
N GLY A 56 -2.39 11.48 3.87
CA GLY A 56 -2.29 11.88 5.28
C GLY A 56 -2.39 10.73 6.30
N TYR A 57 -2.72 9.51 5.86
CA TYR A 57 -2.84 8.33 6.74
C TYR A 57 -1.71 7.34 6.48
N SER A 58 -1.34 6.59 7.50
CA SER A 58 -0.38 5.48 7.40
C SER A 58 -1.10 4.20 7.01
N ILE A 59 -0.62 3.48 6.01
CA ILE A 59 -1.23 2.23 5.54
C ILE A 59 -0.83 1.09 6.48
N GLU A 60 -1.76 0.17 6.71
CA GLU A 60 -1.51 -1.06 7.44
C GLU A 60 -1.62 -2.27 6.51
N PHE A 61 -0.46 -2.82 6.16
CA PHE A 61 -0.36 -4.07 5.43
C PHE A 61 -0.30 -5.25 6.40
N SER A 62 -0.98 -6.32 6.05
CA SER A 62 -0.82 -7.64 6.68
C SER A 62 -0.10 -8.57 5.70
N VAL A 63 1.07 -9.08 6.10
CA VAL A 63 1.92 -9.96 5.29
C VAL A 63 2.53 -11.03 6.18
N ASN A 64 2.38 -12.31 5.82
CA ASN A 64 2.92 -13.45 6.58
C ASN A 64 2.62 -13.37 8.10
N ALA A 65 1.36 -13.10 8.45
CA ALA A 65 0.88 -12.90 9.83
C ALA A 65 1.54 -11.73 10.60
N ARG A 66 2.29 -10.85 9.91
CA ARG A 66 2.90 -9.65 10.48
C ARG A 66 2.21 -8.40 9.93
N ARG A 67 2.03 -7.42 10.80
CA ARG A 67 1.56 -6.08 10.42
C ARG A 67 2.74 -5.16 10.09
N VAL A 68 2.66 -4.48 8.96
CA VAL A 68 3.60 -3.45 8.52
C VAL A 68 2.83 -2.13 8.41
N ARG A 69 3.23 -1.13 9.19
CA ARG A 69 2.66 0.23 9.13
C ARG A 69 3.62 1.14 8.37
N THR A 70 3.10 1.89 7.40
CA THR A 70 3.91 2.87 6.66
C THR A 70 4.03 4.19 7.41
N SER A 71 4.86 5.11 6.92
CA SER A 71 4.68 6.53 7.19
C SER A 71 3.42 7.06 6.47
N PRO A 72 2.91 8.27 6.82
CA PRO A 72 1.74 8.84 6.16
C PRO A 72 1.90 8.94 4.65
N VAL A 73 0.85 8.58 3.91
CA VAL A 73 0.74 8.73 2.46
C VAL A 73 0.79 10.21 2.09
N ARG A 74 1.54 10.53 1.05
CA ARG A 74 1.70 11.87 0.47
C ARG A 74 1.00 11.98 -0.88
N ASP A 75 1.01 10.91 -1.67
CA ASP A 75 0.45 10.91 -3.02
C ASP A 75 -0.01 9.51 -3.43
N ILE A 76 -1.05 9.44 -4.26
CA ILE A 76 -1.58 8.19 -4.83
C ILE A 76 -1.82 8.43 -6.31
N ARG A 77 -1.15 7.65 -7.17
CA ARG A 77 -1.28 7.73 -8.63
C ARG A 77 -1.75 6.42 -9.21
N VAL A 78 -2.68 6.49 -10.16
CA VAL A 78 -2.99 5.37 -11.04
C VAL A 78 -1.95 5.33 -12.14
N LEU A 79 -1.24 4.21 -12.22
CA LEU A 79 -0.27 3.91 -13.27
C LEU A 79 -0.90 3.02 -14.34
N ARG A 80 -0.52 3.28 -15.58
CA ARG A 80 -0.90 2.48 -16.75
C ARG A 80 -0.06 1.21 -16.78
N GLU A 81 -0.54 0.22 -17.53
CA GLU A 81 0.14 -1.07 -17.67
C GLU A 81 1.52 -0.95 -18.34
N SER A 82 1.68 0.04 -19.22
CA SER A 82 2.97 0.44 -19.82
C SER A 82 4.04 0.83 -18.80
N ASP A 83 3.63 1.34 -17.64
CA ASP A 83 4.53 1.85 -16.61
C ASP A 83 5.18 0.72 -15.80
N ARG A 84 4.81 -0.54 -16.05
CA ARG A 84 5.34 -1.72 -15.36
C ARG A 84 6.66 -2.23 -15.94
N ALA A 85 6.97 -1.87 -17.19
CA ALA A 85 8.14 -2.36 -17.92
C ALA A 85 9.38 -1.44 -17.81
N ALA A 86 9.26 -0.30 -17.13
CA ALA A 86 10.34 0.65 -16.85
C ALA A 86 10.86 0.51 -15.41
#